data_AF-A0A7S0P0I2-F1
#
_entry.id   AF-A0A7S0P0I2-F1
#
_cell.length_a   1.000
_cell.length_b   1.000
_cell.length_c   1.000
_cell.angle_alpha   90.00
_cell.angle_beta   90.00
_cell.angle_gamma   90.00
#
_symmetry.space_group_name_H-M   'P 1'
#
loop_
_entity.id
_entity.type
_entity.pdbx_description
1 polymer ?
#
loop_
_entity_poly.entity_id
_entity_poly.type
_entity_poly.pdbx_seq_one_letter_code
_entity_poly.pdbx_strand_id
1 'polypeptide(L)'
;NYKATVRNLGACGLRRLCYNFMPVIDWTRTDLEFEWADGSRALAFDRLEFAAFELHLLCRPGAAAGYDAATRADAAALFGKMDAAARKRLEQTVIAGLPGRMVEAYSLEQFQAALDLYQHVDATALRANLCHFLREVVPVAEQAGVYMAIHPDDPPMSLLGLPRVVSTEAD
;
A
#
# COMPACT_ATOMS: atom_id res chain seq x y z
N ASN A 1 21.73 9.14 -1.01
CA ASN A 1 20.81 10.03 -0.26
C ASN A 1 20.35 9.40 1.06
N TYR A 2 19.65 8.26 1.08
CA TYR A 2 19.13 7.65 2.33
C TYR A 2 20.17 7.52 3.46
N LYS A 3 21.35 6.97 3.15
CA LYS A 3 22.49 6.86 4.11
C LYS A 3 22.90 8.22 4.70
N ALA A 4 22.88 9.28 3.91
CA ALA A 4 23.22 10.62 4.38
C ALA A 4 22.14 11.15 5.35
N THR A 5 20.86 10.94 5.04
CA THR A 5 19.74 11.24 5.95
C THR A 5 19.93 10.53 7.29
N VAL A 6 20.24 9.23 7.29
CA VAL A 6 20.48 8.45 8.52
C VAL A 6 21.62 9.04 9.36
N ARG A 7 22.75 9.41 8.73
CA ARG A 7 23.86 10.06 9.44
C ARG A 7 23.46 11.41 10.03
N ASN A 8 22.72 12.22 9.28
CA ASN A 8 22.26 13.52 9.74
C ASN A 8 21.31 13.39 10.95
N LEU A 9 20.38 12.43 10.91
CA LEU A 9 19.50 12.12 12.04
C LEU A 9 20.30 11.75 13.29
N GLY A 10 21.28 10.84 13.14
CA GLY A 10 22.15 10.44 14.25
C GLY A 10 22.97 11.61 14.82
N ALA A 11 23.49 12.48 13.96
CA ALA A 11 24.23 13.68 14.37
C ALA A 11 23.35 14.68 15.15
N CYS A 12 22.06 14.75 14.84
CA CYS A 12 21.08 15.53 15.59
C CYS A 12 20.54 14.83 16.85
N GLY A 13 21.04 13.62 17.17
CA GLY A 13 20.58 12.85 18.34
C GLY A 13 19.25 12.13 18.15
N LEU A 14 18.72 12.05 16.92
CA LEU A 14 17.52 11.28 16.60
C LEU A 14 17.90 9.81 16.41
N ARG A 15 17.39 8.94 17.30
CA ARG A 15 17.86 7.55 17.44
C ARG A 15 16.94 6.50 16.84
N ARG A 16 15.73 6.85 16.40
CA ARG A 16 14.75 5.86 15.90
C ARG A 16 14.21 6.34 14.56
N LEU A 17 14.25 5.46 13.56
CA LEU A 17 13.75 5.73 12.21
C LEU A 17 12.73 4.65 11.84
N CYS A 18 11.47 5.05 11.69
CA CYS A 18 10.41 4.20 11.16
C CYS A 18 10.39 4.27 9.63
N TYR A 19 10.21 3.14 8.96
CA TYR A 19 10.10 3.04 7.50
C TYR A 19 9.27 1.81 7.13
N ASN A 20 8.84 1.70 5.86
CA ASN A 20 8.21 0.49 5.33
C ASN A 20 8.86 0.11 3.99
N PHE A 21 8.42 -1.01 3.42
CA PHE A 21 8.84 -1.46 2.09
C PHE A 21 7.65 -1.86 1.22
N MET A 22 6.51 -1.17 1.39
CA MET A 22 5.29 -1.43 0.64
C MET A 22 5.45 -0.93 -0.81
N PRO A 23 5.26 -1.78 -1.84
CA PRO A 23 5.42 -1.36 -3.23
C PRO A 23 4.23 -0.53 -3.70
N VAL A 24 4.51 0.56 -4.40
CA VAL A 24 3.55 1.49 -5.00
C VAL A 24 2.66 2.23 -3.99
N ILE A 25 1.91 1.52 -3.13
CA ILE A 25 0.96 2.07 -2.15
C ILE A 25 1.43 1.74 -0.74
N ASP A 26 1.38 2.73 0.14
CA ASP A 26 1.54 2.58 1.59
C ASP A 26 0.30 1.88 2.20
N TRP A 27 -0.30 2.49 3.21
CA TRP A 27 -1.47 1.98 3.90
C TRP A 27 -2.72 2.20 3.04
N THR A 28 -3.55 1.16 2.94
CA THR A 28 -4.72 1.17 2.05
C THR A 28 -6.02 1.08 2.85
N ARG A 29 -6.98 1.95 2.54
CA ARG A 29 -8.36 1.95 3.09
C ARG A 29 -9.36 2.07 1.94
N THR A 30 -10.62 1.76 2.22
CA THR A 30 -11.74 1.97 1.26
C THR A 30 -12.74 3.00 1.76
N ASP A 31 -12.76 3.24 3.07
CA ASP A 31 -13.55 4.30 3.71
C ASP A 31 -12.71 5.04 4.76
N LEU A 32 -12.75 6.37 4.73
CA LEU A 32 -12.05 7.24 5.68
C LEU A 32 -12.99 7.85 6.73
N GLU A 33 -14.30 7.69 6.57
CA GLU A 33 -15.33 8.30 7.42
C GLU A 33 -16.38 7.28 7.87
N PHE A 34 -16.02 5.99 7.92
CA PHE A 34 -16.92 4.91 8.29
C PHE A 34 -17.54 5.16 9.66
N GLU A 35 -18.87 5.28 9.71
CA GLU A 35 -19.60 5.62 10.92
C GLU A 35 -20.00 4.37 11.70
N TRP A 36 -19.68 4.36 13.00
CA TRP A 36 -20.04 3.28 13.91
C TRP A 36 -21.37 3.52 14.58
N ALA A 37 -21.93 2.47 15.21
CA ALA A 37 -23.27 2.52 15.80
C ALA A 37 -23.43 3.59 16.90
N ASP A 38 -22.32 4.05 17.49
CA ASP A 38 -22.27 5.11 18.48
C ASP A 38 -22.09 6.53 17.89
N GLY A 39 -22.06 6.65 16.56
CA GLY A 39 -21.86 7.89 15.81
C GLY A 39 -20.39 8.32 15.68
N SER A 40 -19.43 7.53 16.18
CA SER A 40 -18.01 7.78 15.95
C SER A 40 -17.59 7.42 14.52
N ARG A 41 -16.49 8.00 14.05
CA ARG A 41 -15.94 7.71 12.71
C ARG A 41 -14.60 7.01 12.80
N ALA A 42 -14.38 6.05 11.90
CA ALA A 42 -13.16 5.27 11.81
C ALA A 42 -12.70 5.11 10.35
N LEU A 43 -11.43 4.72 10.19
CA LEU A 43 -10.92 4.25 8.91
C LEU A 43 -11.27 2.77 8.74
N ALA A 44 -11.77 2.39 7.58
CA ALA A 44 -12.14 1.01 7.27
C ALA A 44 -11.50 0.53 5.96
N PHE A 45 -11.27 -0.78 5.89
CA PHE A 45 -10.88 -1.48 4.68
C PHE A 45 -11.88 -2.60 4.44
N ASP A 46 -12.74 -2.43 3.45
CA ASP A 46 -13.67 -3.45 2.99
C ASP A 46 -13.09 -4.16 1.74
N ARG A 47 -12.92 -5.48 1.85
CA ARG A 47 -12.35 -6.29 0.76
C ARG A 47 -13.22 -6.28 -0.50
N LEU A 48 -14.53 -6.20 -0.36
CA LEU A 48 -15.46 -6.21 -1.47
C LEU A 48 -15.47 -4.86 -2.19
N GLU A 49 -15.42 -3.75 -1.45
CA GLU A 49 -15.20 -2.42 -2.03
C GLU A 49 -13.87 -2.35 -2.78
N PHE A 50 -12.80 -2.91 -2.20
CA PHE A 50 -11.51 -2.96 -2.85
C PHE A 50 -11.53 -3.80 -4.14
N ALA A 51 -12.21 -4.95 -4.13
CA ALA A 51 -12.42 -5.77 -5.33
C ALA A 51 -13.23 -5.01 -6.39
N ALA A 52 -14.27 -4.27 -5.99
CA ALA A 52 -15.05 -3.43 -6.90
C ALA A 52 -14.20 -2.32 -7.52
N PHE A 53 -13.32 -1.68 -6.75
CA PHE A 53 -12.34 -0.73 -7.28
C PHE A 53 -11.42 -1.38 -8.31
N GLU A 54 -10.78 -2.50 -7.96
CA GLU A 54 -9.77 -3.11 -8.83
C GLU A 54 -10.38 -3.65 -10.14
N LEU A 55 -11.56 -4.27 -10.06
CA LEU A 55 -12.22 -4.92 -11.19
C LEU A 55 -13.01 -3.95 -12.08
N HIS A 56 -13.55 -2.85 -11.53
CA HIS A 56 -14.51 -2.00 -12.24
C HIS A 56 -14.16 -0.51 -12.31
N LEU A 57 -13.26 0.00 -11.45
CA LEU A 57 -12.72 1.36 -11.58
C LEU A 57 -11.37 1.33 -12.27
N LEU A 58 -10.40 0.66 -11.66
CA LEU A 58 -9.06 0.51 -12.23
C LEU A 58 -9.06 -0.40 -13.47
N CYS A 59 -9.94 -1.40 -13.48
CA CYS A 59 -9.99 -2.43 -14.53
C CYS A 59 -8.61 -3.09 -14.75
N ARG A 60 -7.90 -3.41 -13.66
CA ARG A 60 -6.51 -3.88 -13.75
C ARG A 60 -6.41 -5.16 -14.59
N PRO A 61 -5.51 -5.22 -15.58
CA PRO A 61 -5.31 -6.43 -16.37
C PRO A 61 -4.99 -7.65 -15.50
N GLY A 62 -5.74 -8.74 -15.69
CA GLY A 62 -5.53 -9.99 -14.96
C GLY A 62 -6.08 -10.02 -13.53
N ALA A 63 -6.70 -8.94 -13.02
CA ALA A 63 -7.23 -8.91 -11.65
C ALA A 63 -8.26 -10.00 -11.35
N ALA A 64 -9.08 -10.37 -12.34
CA ALA A 64 -10.11 -11.41 -12.18
C ALA A 64 -9.56 -12.77 -11.73
N ALA A 65 -8.28 -13.07 -11.97
CA ALA A 65 -7.65 -14.31 -11.52
C ALA A 65 -7.37 -14.34 -10.01
N GLY A 66 -7.32 -13.17 -9.35
CA GLY A 66 -7.11 -13.04 -7.91
C GLY A 66 -8.39 -13.18 -7.07
N TYR A 67 -9.56 -13.27 -7.70
CA TYR A 67 -10.86 -13.32 -7.03
C TYR A 67 -11.65 -14.54 -7.49
N ASP A 68 -12.37 -15.19 -6.58
CA ASP A 68 -13.28 -16.28 -6.94
C ASP A 68 -14.55 -15.77 -7.64
N ALA A 69 -15.37 -16.69 -8.18
CA ALA A 69 -16.55 -16.33 -8.95
C ALA A 69 -17.60 -15.58 -8.10
N ALA A 70 -17.75 -15.93 -6.82
CA ALA A 70 -18.69 -15.30 -5.92
C ALA A 70 -18.29 -13.85 -5.65
N THR A 71 -17.02 -13.62 -5.27
CA THR A 71 -16.46 -12.29 -5.00
C THR A 71 -16.56 -11.39 -6.22
N ARG A 72 -16.31 -11.91 -7.43
CA ARG A 72 -16.48 -11.12 -8.67
C ARG A 72 -17.93 -10.71 -8.90
N ALA A 73 -18.89 -11.60 -8.65
CA ALA A 73 -20.31 -11.29 -8.79
C ALA A 73 -20.77 -10.26 -7.76
N ASP A 74 -20.34 -10.42 -6.50
CA ASP A 74 -20.67 -9.51 -5.41
C ASP A 74 -20.05 -8.13 -5.64
N ALA A 75 -18.81 -8.06 -6.11
CA ALA A 75 -18.12 -6.80 -6.44
C ALA A 75 -18.85 -6.05 -7.57
N ALA A 76 -19.29 -6.78 -8.62
CA ALA A 76 -20.06 -6.21 -9.71
C ALA A 76 -21.44 -5.70 -9.23
N ALA A 77 -22.12 -6.45 -8.36
CA ALA A 77 -23.39 -6.04 -7.77
C ALA A 77 -23.24 -4.81 -6.87
N LEU A 78 -22.19 -4.76 -6.06
CA LEU A 78 -21.85 -3.61 -5.22
C LEU A 78 -21.55 -2.37 -6.08
N PHE A 79 -20.70 -2.52 -7.08
CA PHE A 79 -20.36 -1.43 -8.01
C PHE A 79 -21.57 -0.89 -8.76
N GLY A 80 -22.49 -1.79 -9.16
CA GLY A 80 -23.75 -1.42 -9.80
C GLY A 80 -24.68 -0.56 -8.92
N LYS A 81 -24.56 -0.66 -7.60
CA LYS A 81 -25.31 0.16 -6.63
C LYS A 81 -24.62 1.49 -6.29
N MET A 82 -23.33 1.62 -6.56
CA MET A 82 -22.59 2.86 -6.31
C MET A 82 -22.95 3.91 -7.36
N ASP A 83 -23.32 5.10 -6.90
CA ASP A 83 -23.46 6.28 -7.75
C ASP A 83 -22.08 6.85 -8.15
N ALA A 84 -22.07 7.89 -8.99
CA ALA A 84 -20.83 8.51 -9.46
C ALA A 84 -20.00 9.13 -8.32
N ALA A 85 -20.66 9.63 -7.26
CA ALA A 85 -19.98 10.24 -6.13
C ALA A 85 -19.28 9.18 -5.27
N ALA A 86 -19.97 8.07 -4.96
CA ALA A 86 -19.43 6.93 -4.23
C ALA A 86 -18.25 6.29 -4.98
N ARG A 87 -18.37 6.09 -6.29
CA ARG A 87 -17.28 5.57 -7.15
C ARG A 87 -16.04 6.46 -7.08
N LYS A 88 -16.23 7.77 -7.27
CA LYS A 88 -15.13 8.75 -7.20
C LYS A 88 -14.50 8.78 -5.82
N ARG A 89 -15.29 8.68 -4.76
CA ARG A 89 -14.80 8.68 -3.38
C ARG A 89 -13.97 7.43 -3.08
N LEU A 90 -14.41 6.26 -3.53
CA LEU A 90 -13.66 5.01 -3.42
C LEU A 90 -12.34 5.08 -4.20
N GLU A 91 -12.37 5.56 -5.45
CA GLU A 91 -11.17 5.79 -6.26
C GLU A 91 -10.16 6.68 -5.53
N GLN A 92 -10.62 7.85 -5.07
CA GLN A 92 -9.79 8.79 -4.34
C GLN A 92 -9.23 8.20 -3.05
N THR A 93 -10.03 7.43 -2.32
CA THR A 93 -9.61 6.82 -1.05
C THR A 93 -8.53 5.77 -1.25
N VAL A 94 -8.68 4.90 -2.26
CA VAL A 94 -7.68 3.86 -2.54
C VAL A 94 -6.39 4.45 -3.10
N ILE A 95 -6.47 5.45 -3.98
CA ILE A 95 -5.28 6.08 -4.60
C ILE A 95 -4.58 7.07 -3.66
N ALA A 96 -5.28 7.61 -2.65
CA ALA A 96 -4.68 8.52 -1.67
C ALA A 96 -3.57 7.88 -0.82
N GLY A 97 -3.51 6.55 -0.74
CA GLY A 97 -2.50 5.81 0.03
C GLY A 97 -1.09 5.79 -0.57
N LEU A 98 -0.77 6.63 -1.56
CA LEU A 98 0.54 6.60 -2.24
C LEU A 98 1.65 7.30 -1.41
N PRO A 99 2.86 6.71 -1.30
CA PRO A 99 3.95 7.26 -0.49
C PRO A 99 4.39 8.65 -0.97
N GLY A 100 4.49 9.59 -0.03
CA GLY A 100 5.25 10.84 -0.21
C GLY A 100 4.61 11.94 -1.07
N ARG A 101 3.35 11.81 -1.52
CA ARG A 101 2.63 12.88 -2.23
C ARG A 101 1.39 13.31 -1.44
N MET A 102 1.59 14.19 -0.46
CA MET A 102 0.50 14.69 0.39
C MET A 102 -0.47 15.69 -0.31
N VAL A 103 -0.39 15.90 -1.63
CA VAL A 103 -1.12 17.00 -2.29
C VAL A 103 -1.62 16.74 -3.74
N GLU A 104 -1.14 15.71 -4.45
CA GLU A 104 -1.64 15.41 -5.81
C GLU A 104 -1.99 13.93 -5.94
N ALA A 105 -3.29 13.64 -5.95
CA ALA A 105 -3.81 12.30 -6.24
C ALA A 105 -3.35 11.87 -7.63
N TYR A 106 -2.79 10.67 -7.74
CA TYR A 106 -2.46 10.09 -9.03
C TYR A 106 -3.75 9.87 -9.83
N SER A 107 -3.69 10.01 -11.15
CA SER A 107 -4.78 9.50 -11.99
C SER A 107 -4.74 7.97 -12.02
N LEU A 108 -5.85 7.32 -12.37
CA LEU A 108 -5.89 5.86 -12.54
C LEU A 108 -4.85 5.36 -13.54
N GLU A 109 -4.56 6.13 -14.60
CA GLU A 109 -3.55 5.78 -15.60
C GLU A 109 -2.13 5.84 -15.02
N GLN A 110 -1.83 6.88 -14.23
CA GLN A 110 -0.53 6.99 -13.57
C GLN A 110 -0.36 5.90 -12.51
N PHE A 111 -1.45 5.56 -11.84
CA PHE A 111 -1.46 4.49 -10.86
C PHE A 111 -1.22 3.13 -11.52
N GLN A 112 -1.91 2.82 -12.62
CA GLN A 112 -1.65 1.61 -13.41
C GLN A 112 -0.21 1.56 -13.93
N ALA A 113 0.32 2.68 -14.44
CA ALA A 113 1.71 2.74 -14.91
C ALA A 113 2.72 2.46 -13.78
N ALA A 114 2.42 2.85 -12.54
CA ALA A 114 3.24 2.52 -11.39
C ALA A 114 3.16 1.02 -11.02
N LEU A 115 1.98 0.40 -11.15
CA LEU A 115 1.82 -1.06 -10.99
C LEU A 115 2.61 -1.83 -12.05
N ASP A 116 2.63 -1.35 -13.29
CA ASP A 116 3.32 -2.00 -14.41
C ASP A 116 4.84 -2.09 -14.19
N LEU A 117 5.44 -1.21 -13.38
CA LEU A 117 6.85 -1.30 -12.99
C LEU A 117 7.17 -2.56 -12.17
N TYR A 118 6.17 -3.16 -11.54
CA TYR A 118 6.29 -4.33 -10.67
C TYR A 118 5.77 -5.62 -11.31
N GLN A 119 5.36 -5.61 -12.58
CA GLN A 119 4.77 -6.79 -13.27
C GLN A 119 5.66 -8.04 -13.27
N HIS A 120 6.97 -7.89 -13.06
CA HIS A 120 7.95 -8.98 -13.02
C HIS A 120 8.67 -9.08 -11.66
N VAL A 121 8.12 -8.43 -10.63
CA VAL A 121 8.67 -8.44 -9.27
C VAL A 121 7.74 -9.26 -8.39
N ASP A 122 8.10 -10.53 -8.20
CA ASP A 122 7.41 -11.41 -7.25
C ASP A 122 7.90 -11.19 -5.80
N ALA A 123 7.34 -11.93 -4.84
CA ALA A 123 7.71 -11.82 -3.44
C ALA A 123 9.20 -12.13 -3.18
N THR A 124 9.78 -13.07 -3.94
CA THR A 124 11.19 -13.44 -3.82
C THR A 124 12.08 -12.28 -4.27
N ALA A 125 11.78 -11.69 -5.42
CA ALA A 125 12.50 -10.55 -5.96
C ALA A 125 12.34 -9.32 -5.04
N LEU A 126 11.13 -9.04 -4.54
CA LEU A 126 10.90 -7.91 -3.64
C LEU A 126 11.67 -8.10 -2.32
N ARG A 127 11.68 -9.31 -1.77
CA ARG A 127 12.47 -9.63 -0.56
C ARG A 127 13.97 -9.49 -0.81
N ALA A 128 14.47 -9.91 -1.97
CA ALA A 128 15.87 -9.72 -2.34
C ALA A 128 16.23 -8.22 -2.43
N ASN A 129 15.33 -7.39 -2.96
CA ASN A 129 15.50 -5.94 -2.99
C ASN A 129 15.53 -5.33 -1.57
N LEU A 130 14.64 -5.78 -0.67
CA LEU A 130 14.66 -5.38 0.74
C LEU A 130 15.99 -5.78 1.41
N CYS A 131 16.43 -7.03 1.24
CA CYS A 131 17.71 -7.48 1.77
C CYS A 131 18.88 -6.66 1.25
N HIS A 132 18.88 -6.28 -0.04
CA HIS A 132 19.89 -5.40 -0.60
C HIS A 132 19.89 -4.01 0.07
N PHE A 133 18.71 -3.40 0.22
CA PHE A 133 18.56 -2.13 0.93
C PHE A 133 19.09 -2.20 2.38
N LEU A 134 18.73 -3.26 3.11
CA LEU A 134 19.15 -3.46 4.49
C LEU A 134 20.66 -3.61 4.63
N ARG A 135 21.30 -4.44 3.77
CA ARG A 135 22.75 -4.61 3.75
C ARG A 135 23.49 -3.28 3.59
N GLU A 136 22.91 -2.37 2.80
CA GLU A 136 23.52 -1.08 2.52
C GLU A 136 23.30 -0.04 3.64
N VAL A 137 22.13 -0.06 4.30
CA VAL A 137 21.70 1.00 5.23
C VAL A 137 21.94 0.64 6.70
N VAL A 138 21.75 -0.61 7.11
CA VAL A 138 21.89 -1.03 8.52
C VAL A 138 23.27 -0.70 9.09
N PRO A 139 24.41 -0.97 8.41
CA PRO A 139 25.72 -0.62 8.95
C PRO A 139 25.89 0.90 9.17
N VAL A 140 25.27 1.72 8.32
CA VAL A 140 25.31 3.19 8.48
C VAL A 140 24.44 3.63 9.66
N ALA A 141 23.29 2.99 9.84
CA ALA A 141 22.41 3.25 10.99
C ALA A 141 23.13 2.90 12.30
N GLU A 142 23.79 1.74 12.37
CA GLU A 142 24.60 1.33 13.53
C GLU A 142 25.72 2.34 13.84
N GLN A 143 26.49 2.76 12.83
CA GLN A 143 27.55 3.77 12.98
C GLN A 143 27.01 5.12 13.47
N ALA A 144 25.83 5.52 13.02
CA ALA A 144 25.16 6.75 13.45
C ALA A 144 24.44 6.60 14.80
N GLY A 145 24.39 5.38 15.38
CA GLY A 145 23.62 5.06 16.57
C GLY A 145 22.12 5.28 16.36
N VAL A 146 21.59 4.90 15.20
CA VAL A 146 20.18 4.98 14.81
C VAL A 146 19.61 3.57 14.68
N TYR A 147 18.49 3.31 15.35
CA TYR A 147 17.71 2.08 15.23
C TYR A 147 16.70 2.21 14.09
N MET A 148 16.70 1.24 13.18
CA MET A 148 15.70 1.13 12.13
C MET A 148 14.54 0.24 12.60
N ALA A 149 13.32 0.74 12.51
CA ALA A 149 12.10 0.01 12.86
C ALA A 149 11.22 -0.11 11.61
N ILE A 150 11.13 -1.32 11.06
CA ILE A 150 10.28 -1.57 9.90
C ILE A 150 8.81 -1.68 10.33
N HIS A 151 7.94 -0.94 9.67
CA HIS A 151 6.50 -1.01 9.83
C HIS A 151 5.96 -2.14 8.95
N PRO A 152 5.01 -2.97 9.44
CA PRO A 152 4.41 -4.03 8.65
C PRO A 152 3.57 -3.48 7.50
N ASP A 153 3.28 -4.34 6.54
CA ASP A 153 2.35 -4.02 5.46
C ASP A 153 0.93 -3.79 6.01
N ASP A 154 0.22 -2.79 5.48
CA ASP A 154 -1.15 -2.46 5.91
C ASP A 154 -2.11 -2.26 4.71
N PRO A 155 -3.03 -3.20 4.43
CA PRO A 155 -3.24 -4.48 5.13
C PRO A 155 -2.10 -5.50 4.87
N PRO A 156 -1.88 -6.46 5.78
CA PRO A 156 -0.80 -7.46 5.69
C PRO A 156 -1.15 -8.60 4.73
N MET A 157 -1.40 -8.27 3.46
CA MET A 157 -1.79 -9.18 2.40
C MET A 157 -1.46 -8.58 1.04
N SER A 158 -1.13 -9.40 0.04
CA SER A 158 -0.94 -8.93 -1.33
C SER A 158 -2.17 -8.21 -1.88
N LEU A 159 -1.95 -7.07 -2.54
CA LEU A 159 -2.99 -6.25 -3.17
C LEU A 159 -2.57 -5.91 -4.60
N LEU A 160 -3.53 -5.84 -5.54
CA LEU A 160 -3.30 -5.39 -6.92
C LEU A 160 -2.25 -6.21 -7.69
N GLY A 161 -2.05 -7.47 -7.32
CA GLY A 161 -0.99 -8.32 -7.87
C GLY A 161 0.42 -7.98 -7.38
N LEU A 162 0.55 -7.03 -6.46
CA LEU A 162 1.83 -6.69 -5.82
C LEU A 162 2.08 -7.59 -4.61
N PRO A 163 3.31 -8.10 -4.46
CA PRO A 163 3.69 -8.83 -3.25
C PRO A 163 3.86 -7.88 -2.07
N ARG A 164 3.55 -8.38 -0.87
CA ARG A 164 3.80 -7.72 0.42
C ARG A 164 4.63 -8.69 1.26
N VAL A 165 5.76 -8.22 1.78
CA VAL A 165 6.88 -9.05 2.28
C VAL A 165 7.25 -8.75 3.74
N VAL A 166 6.40 -8.00 4.44
CA VAL A 166 6.50 -7.69 5.88
C VAL A 166 5.09 -7.82 6.48
N SER A 167 4.45 -8.97 6.26
CA SER A 167 3.03 -9.19 6.54
C SER A 167 2.77 -10.25 7.61
N THR A 168 3.72 -11.16 7.82
CA THR A 168 3.60 -12.30 8.74
C THR A 168 4.81 -12.43 9.66
N GLU A 169 4.72 -13.29 10.68
CA GLU A 169 5.85 -13.58 11.57
C GLU A 169 7.02 -14.25 10.84
N ALA A 170 6.75 -14.97 9.74
CA ALA A 170 7.78 -15.69 8.98
C ALA A 170 8.65 -14.77 8.09
N ASP A 171 8.20 -13.54 7.86
CA ASP A 171 8.86 -12.56 6.98
C ASP A 171 10.12 -11.95 7.60
#